data_AF-A0A8S3VEJ6-F1
#
_entry.id   AF-A0A8S3VEJ6-F1
#
_cell.length_a   1.000
_cell.length_b   1.000
_cell.length_c   1.000
_cell.angle_alpha   90.00
_cell.angle_beta   90.00
_cell.angle_gamma   90.00
#
_symmetry.space_group_name_H-M   'P 1'
#
loop_
_entity.id
_entity.type
_entity.pdbx_description
1 polymer ?
#
loop_
_entity_poly.entity_id
_entity_poly.type
_entity_poly.pdbx_seq_one_letter_code
_entity_poly.pdbx_strand_id
1 'polypeptide(L)'
;MEKELIEKWLICKQEANCTFADNFQYENNSLLKGNTLFLSKLDIWEDFIVAIFLLTVVCAAYGFICFFCGVVSITTLAVISYVRYLKVCGVKRGDTILLHPKTSLIGIYCYAGFWALLPIFRVGAYGPEPYGTSCTLAWKGYPVFVTFFLFGCVLLPVVIMNLSYAKIIWTSKMAQRRVSVEARKSGPTLKKRDAFLIKV
;
A
#
# COMPACT_ATOMS: atom_id res chain seq x y z
N MET A 1 -1.62 -68.24 -17.81
CA MET A 1 -0.76 -67.77 -16.72
C MET A 1 -0.25 -66.35 -16.96
N GLU A 2 0.21 -66.03 -18.17
CA GLU A 2 0.77 -64.71 -18.52
C GLU A 2 -0.24 -63.55 -18.45
N LYS A 3 -1.54 -63.84 -18.64
CA LYS A 3 -2.61 -62.81 -18.66
C LYS A 3 -3.04 -62.32 -17.26
N GLU A 4 -2.95 -63.15 -16.21
CA GLU A 4 -3.27 -62.73 -14.84
C GLU A 4 -2.18 -61.86 -14.20
N LEU A 5 -0.93 -62.01 -14.65
CA LEU A 5 0.20 -61.21 -14.16
C LEU A 5 0.15 -59.77 -14.70
N ILE A 6 -0.45 -59.55 -15.87
CA ILE A 6 -0.60 -58.22 -16.48
C ILE A 6 -1.75 -57.43 -15.80
N GLU A 7 -2.84 -58.08 -15.41
CA GLU A 7 -3.93 -57.42 -14.65
C GLU A 7 -3.47 -56.98 -13.25
N LYS A 8 -2.64 -57.77 -12.56
CA LYS A 8 -2.08 -57.38 -11.26
C LYS A 8 -1.07 -56.22 -11.37
N TRP A 9 -0.35 -56.12 -12.49
CA TRP A 9 0.54 -54.98 -12.79
C TRP A 9 -0.21 -53.68 -13.10
N LEU A 10 -1.39 -53.75 -13.73
CA LEU A 10 -2.21 -52.57 -14.01
C LEU A 10 -2.86 -51.98 -12.74
N ILE A 11 -3.21 -52.82 -11.76
CA ILE A 11 -3.75 -52.36 -10.46
C ILE A 11 -2.67 -51.64 -9.62
N CYS A 12 -1.39 -52.00 -9.76
CA CYS A 12 -0.28 -51.41 -9.00
C CYS A 12 0.18 -50.04 -9.54
N LYS A 13 -0.24 -49.62 -10.75
CA LYS A 13 0.23 -48.37 -11.37
C LYS A 13 -0.54 -47.12 -10.92
N GLN A 14 -1.67 -47.27 -10.23
CA GLN A 14 -2.53 -46.15 -9.84
C GLN A 14 -2.22 -45.58 -8.44
N GLU A 15 -1.43 -46.25 -7.60
CA GLU A 15 -0.96 -45.71 -6.31
C GLU A 15 0.53 -46.05 -6.11
N ALA A 16 1.38 -45.14 -6.55
CA ALA A 16 2.83 -45.27 -6.57
C ALA A 16 3.44 -45.14 -5.17
N ASN A 17 3.56 -46.24 -4.41
CA ASN A 17 4.75 -46.57 -3.58
C ASN A 17 4.47 -47.68 -2.55
N CYS A 18 4.52 -48.94 -2.97
CA CYS A 18 4.81 -50.05 -2.04
C CYS A 18 6.14 -50.70 -2.46
N THR A 19 7.09 -50.78 -1.52
CA THR A 19 8.39 -51.45 -1.70
C THR A 19 8.49 -52.68 -0.81
N PHE A 20 9.22 -53.70 -1.26
CA PHE A 20 9.38 -55.02 -0.64
C PHE A 20 9.90 -55.02 0.82
N ALA A 21 10.40 -53.88 1.32
CA ALA A 21 10.90 -53.71 2.68
C ALA A 21 9.81 -53.71 3.76
N ASP A 22 8.54 -53.46 3.39
CA ASP A 22 7.46 -53.22 4.37
C ASP A 22 6.87 -54.49 5.00
N ASN A 23 7.15 -55.67 4.43
CA ASN A 23 6.61 -56.94 4.94
C ASN A 23 7.34 -57.46 6.19
N PHE A 24 8.62 -57.09 6.41
CA PHE A 24 9.40 -57.62 7.54
C PHE A 24 9.19 -56.82 8.83
N GLN A 25 8.79 -55.55 8.73
CA GLN A 25 8.61 -54.66 9.90
C GLN A 25 7.22 -54.80 10.56
N TYR A 26 6.30 -55.57 9.98
CA TYR A 26 4.89 -55.60 10.37
C TYR A 26 4.62 -56.44 11.62
N GLU A 27 5.46 -57.43 11.93
CA GLU A 27 5.22 -58.38 13.04
C GLU A 27 5.61 -57.81 14.42
N ASN A 28 6.56 -56.86 14.50
CA ASN A 28 7.08 -56.31 15.76
C ASN A 28 6.48 -54.94 16.19
N ASN A 29 5.56 -54.35 15.42
CA ASN A 29 5.17 -52.93 15.54
C ASN A 29 3.75 -52.66 16.10
N SER A 30 3.09 -53.64 16.72
CA SER A 30 1.75 -53.45 17.31
C SER A 30 1.75 -52.48 18.51
N LEU A 31 2.87 -52.33 19.24
CA LEU A 31 3.02 -51.39 20.36
C LEU A 31 3.38 -49.96 19.94
N LEU A 32 3.95 -49.74 18.75
CA LEU A 32 4.34 -48.42 18.24
C LEU A 32 3.19 -47.66 17.56
N LYS A 33 2.12 -48.37 17.17
CA LYS A 33 0.95 -47.82 16.43
C LYS A 33 0.10 -46.86 17.30
N GLY A 34 0.08 -47.06 18.62
CA GLY A 34 -0.59 -46.17 19.56
C GLY A 34 0.14 -44.84 19.75
N ASN A 35 1.47 -44.88 19.84
CA ASN A 35 2.30 -43.70 20.03
C ASN A 35 2.42 -42.86 18.74
N THR A 36 2.42 -43.47 17.56
CA THR A 36 2.47 -42.75 16.27
C THR A 36 1.18 -42.02 15.93
N LEU A 37 0.01 -42.52 16.33
CA LEU A 37 -1.29 -41.87 16.08
C LEU A 37 -1.55 -40.69 17.04
N PHE A 38 -0.97 -40.75 18.25
CA PHE A 38 -0.94 -39.63 19.20
C PHE A 38 0.03 -38.53 18.75
N LEU A 39 1.23 -38.91 18.27
CA LEU A 39 2.21 -37.98 17.70
C LEU A 39 1.72 -37.31 16.40
N SER A 40 1.06 -38.03 15.49
CA SER A 40 0.50 -37.42 14.28
C SER A 40 -0.67 -36.49 14.55
N LYS A 41 -1.49 -36.77 15.57
CA LYS A 41 -2.49 -35.81 16.04
C LYS A 41 -1.80 -34.56 16.61
N LEU A 42 -0.78 -34.70 17.45
CA LEU A 42 -0.01 -33.56 17.98
C LEU A 42 0.65 -32.72 16.88
N ASP A 43 1.22 -33.35 15.84
CA ASP A 43 1.77 -32.65 14.67
C ASP A 43 0.69 -31.91 13.87
N ILE A 44 -0.48 -32.54 13.61
CA ILE A 44 -1.61 -31.87 12.94
C ILE A 44 -2.17 -30.71 13.80
N TRP A 45 -2.17 -30.86 15.12
CA TRP A 45 -2.59 -29.80 16.05
C TRP A 45 -1.58 -28.64 16.07
N GLU A 46 -0.28 -28.92 16.06
CA GLU A 46 0.79 -27.92 15.92
C GLU A 46 0.71 -27.23 14.55
N ASP A 47 0.54 -27.98 13.46
CA ASP A 47 0.38 -27.45 12.10
C ASP A 47 -0.87 -26.58 11.95
N PHE A 48 -1.98 -26.95 12.60
CA PHE A 48 -3.22 -26.16 12.60
C PHE A 48 -3.09 -24.88 13.44
N ILE A 49 -2.40 -24.95 14.59
CA ILE A 49 -2.08 -23.78 15.41
C ILE A 49 -1.11 -22.86 14.66
N VAL A 50 -0.08 -23.40 14.02
CA VAL A 50 0.86 -22.66 13.17
C VAL A 50 0.14 -22.06 11.97
N ALA A 51 -0.79 -22.77 11.32
CA ALA A 51 -1.58 -22.24 10.22
C ALA A 51 -2.52 -21.10 10.66
N ILE A 52 -3.16 -21.20 11.83
CA ILE A 52 -3.97 -20.12 12.41
C ILE A 52 -3.11 -18.93 12.81
N PHE A 53 -1.94 -19.18 13.41
CA PHE A 53 -1.00 -18.13 13.78
C PHE A 53 -0.43 -17.41 12.55
N LEU A 54 -0.05 -18.16 11.52
CA LEU A 54 0.37 -17.61 10.23
C LEU A 54 -0.77 -16.82 9.58
N LEU A 55 -2.01 -17.33 9.59
CA LEU A 55 -3.16 -16.62 9.04
C LEU A 55 -3.40 -15.28 9.75
N THR A 56 -3.33 -15.24 11.08
CA THR A 56 -3.53 -14.00 11.87
C THR A 56 -2.37 -13.02 11.74
N VAL A 57 -1.12 -13.49 11.68
CA VAL A 57 0.06 -12.64 11.45
C VAL A 57 0.08 -12.10 10.02
N VAL A 58 -0.23 -12.93 9.02
CA VAL A 58 -0.32 -12.52 7.61
C VAL A 58 -1.48 -11.54 7.41
N CYS A 59 -2.60 -11.76 8.08
CA CYS A 59 -3.74 -10.86 8.13
C CYS A 59 -3.36 -9.46 8.66
N ALA A 60 -2.68 -9.41 9.81
CA ALA A 60 -2.22 -8.15 10.41
C ALA A 60 -1.17 -7.45 9.54
N ALA A 61 -0.20 -8.21 9.00
CA ALA A 61 0.83 -7.69 8.12
C ALA A 61 0.24 -7.15 6.80
N TYR A 62 -0.73 -7.85 6.21
CA TYR A 62 -1.42 -7.40 5.02
C TYR A 62 -2.15 -6.08 5.26
N GLY A 63 -2.93 -5.99 6.35
CA GLY A 63 -3.61 -4.76 6.74
C GLY A 63 -2.64 -3.60 6.96
N PHE A 64 -1.51 -3.86 7.61
CA PHE A 64 -0.45 -2.87 7.82
C PHE A 64 0.18 -2.40 6.49
N ILE A 65 0.55 -3.33 5.60
CA ILE A 65 1.19 -3.02 4.32
C ILE A 65 0.25 -2.23 3.41
N CYS A 66 -1.01 -2.66 3.29
CA CYS A 66 -2.03 -1.96 2.51
C CYS A 66 -2.23 -0.54 3.02
N PHE A 67 -2.30 -0.37 4.34
CA PHE A 67 -2.46 0.94 4.95
C PHE A 67 -1.24 1.85 4.72
N PHE A 68 -0.04 1.33 4.98
CA PHE A 68 1.21 2.05 4.77
C PHE A 68 1.38 2.50 3.31
N CYS A 69 1.12 1.59 2.36
CA CYS A 69 1.15 1.90 0.94
C CYS A 69 0.14 3.00 0.56
N GLY A 70 -1.07 2.96 1.12
CA GLY A 70 -2.10 3.99 0.93
C GLY A 70 -1.63 5.37 1.40
N VAL A 71 -1.07 5.47 2.60
CA VAL A 71 -0.57 6.74 3.16
C VAL A 71 0.61 7.26 2.36
N VAL A 72 1.58 6.41 2.01
CA VAL A 72 2.72 6.78 1.16
C VAL A 72 2.23 7.33 -0.19
N SER A 73 1.24 6.70 -0.81
CA SER A 73 0.69 7.15 -2.10
C SER A 73 0.07 8.54 -2.02
N ILE A 74 -0.85 8.76 -1.08
CA ILE A 74 -1.56 10.05 -0.93
C ILE A 74 -0.57 11.17 -0.59
N THR A 75 0.37 10.93 0.32
CA THR A 75 1.38 11.92 0.72
C THR A 75 2.37 12.22 -0.40
N THR A 76 2.78 11.21 -1.17
CA THR A 76 3.63 11.41 -2.36
C THR A 76 2.94 12.28 -3.40
N LEU A 77 1.66 12.01 -3.70
CA LEU A 77 0.89 12.84 -4.62
C LEU A 77 0.77 14.29 -4.10
N ALA A 78 0.57 14.49 -2.79
CA ALA A 78 0.47 15.82 -2.19
C ALA A 78 1.79 16.60 -2.33
N VAL A 79 2.93 15.95 -2.03
CA VAL A 79 4.26 16.53 -2.19
C VAL A 79 4.55 16.86 -3.65
N ILE A 80 4.26 15.96 -4.59
CA ILE A 80 4.48 16.20 -6.03
C ILE A 80 3.68 17.42 -6.49
N SER A 81 2.40 17.51 -6.09
CA SER A 81 1.55 18.67 -6.39
C SER A 81 2.16 19.96 -5.84
N TYR A 82 2.64 19.93 -4.60
CA TYR A 82 3.28 21.08 -3.96
C TYR A 82 4.60 21.51 -4.62
N VAL A 83 5.48 20.56 -4.97
CA VAL A 83 6.75 20.86 -5.66
C VAL A 83 6.49 21.44 -7.05
N ARG A 84 5.48 20.93 -7.77
CA ARG A 84 5.07 21.52 -9.06
C ARG A 84 4.54 22.93 -8.88
N TYR A 85 3.77 23.19 -7.83
CA TYR A 85 3.30 24.55 -7.49
C TYR A 85 4.48 25.53 -7.29
N LEU A 86 5.49 25.14 -6.50
CA LEU A 86 6.66 25.99 -6.24
C LEU A 86 7.41 26.33 -7.53
N LYS A 87 7.59 25.36 -8.42
CA LYS A 87 8.23 25.53 -9.74
C LYS A 87 7.43 26.47 -10.65
N VAL A 88 6.10 26.27 -10.75
CA VAL A 88 5.22 27.07 -11.62
C VAL A 88 5.12 28.51 -11.14
N CYS A 89 5.06 28.73 -9.82
CA CYS A 89 4.94 30.08 -9.27
C CYS A 89 6.27 30.84 -9.20
N GLY A 90 7.39 30.22 -9.63
CA GLY A 90 8.70 30.85 -9.65
C GLY A 90 9.16 31.34 -8.27
N VAL A 91 8.62 30.75 -7.19
CA VAL A 91 9.00 31.10 -5.82
C VAL A 91 10.41 30.57 -5.63
N LYS A 92 11.42 31.40 -5.92
CA LYS A 92 12.82 31.19 -5.56
C LYS A 92 12.95 31.24 -4.03
N ARG A 93 12.41 30.25 -3.33
CA ARG A 93 12.73 30.04 -1.92
C ARG A 93 13.93 29.10 -1.90
N GLY A 94 15.08 29.68 -1.55
CA GLY A 94 16.33 28.96 -1.33
C GLY A 94 16.10 27.70 -0.52
N ASP A 95 16.77 26.62 -0.93
CA ASP A 95 16.99 25.39 -0.18
C ASP A 95 15.78 24.91 0.64
N THR A 96 14.60 24.99 0.05
CA THR A 96 13.43 24.43 0.72
C THR A 96 13.66 22.93 0.72
N ILE A 97 13.81 22.33 1.91
CA ILE A 97 14.06 20.91 2.14
C ILE A 97 13.17 19.95 1.32
N LEU A 98 12.01 20.43 0.86
CA LEU A 98 11.05 19.73 -0.01
C LEU A 98 11.47 19.65 -1.50
N LEU A 99 12.39 20.49 -1.97
CA LEU A 99 12.94 20.41 -3.34
C LEU A 99 13.94 19.26 -3.49
N HIS A 100 14.60 18.85 -2.40
CA HIS A 100 15.49 17.70 -2.43
C HIS A 100 14.68 16.40 -2.42
N PRO A 101 14.74 15.59 -3.50
CA PRO A 101 13.91 14.39 -3.62
C PRO A 101 14.23 13.37 -2.51
N LYS A 102 15.50 13.28 -2.09
CA LYS A 102 15.93 12.37 -1.01
C LYS A 102 15.32 12.76 0.34
N THR A 103 15.40 14.04 0.72
CA THR A 103 14.86 14.54 2.00
C THR A 103 13.35 14.44 2.04
N SER A 104 12.68 14.75 0.93
CA SER A 104 11.23 14.63 0.84
C SER A 104 10.77 13.16 0.93
N LEU A 105 11.51 12.24 0.34
CA LEU A 105 11.21 10.81 0.39
C LEU A 105 11.32 10.29 1.83
N ILE A 106 12.40 10.63 2.53
CA ILE A 106 12.59 10.27 3.94
C ILE A 106 11.44 10.82 4.79
N GLY A 107 11.04 12.08 4.58
CA GLY A 107 9.89 12.68 5.28
C GLY A 107 8.57 11.93 5.04
N ILE A 108 8.30 11.50 3.79
CA ILE A 108 7.11 10.71 3.44
C ILE A 108 7.11 9.37 4.18
N TYR A 109 8.23 8.64 4.15
CA TYR A 109 8.35 7.36 4.84
C TYR A 109 8.26 7.50 6.35
N CYS A 110 8.89 8.52 6.95
CA CYS A 110 8.77 8.81 8.38
C CYS A 110 7.32 9.15 8.77
N TYR A 111 6.62 9.95 7.95
CA TYR A 111 5.22 10.27 8.17
C TYR A 111 4.33 9.03 8.10
N ALA A 112 4.45 8.24 7.03
CA ALA A 112 3.70 7.00 6.86
C ALA A 112 4.00 5.99 7.98
N GLY A 113 5.27 5.89 8.39
CA GLY A 113 5.70 5.05 9.50
C GLY A 113 5.09 5.50 10.82
N PHE A 114 5.14 6.79 11.15
CA PHE A 114 4.53 7.34 12.37
C PHE A 114 3.04 6.97 12.48
N TRP A 115 2.30 7.13 11.38
CA TRP A 115 0.88 6.77 11.33
C TRP A 115 0.65 5.26 11.33
N ALA A 116 1.45 4.47 10.63
CA ALA A 116 1.30 3.02 10.60
C ALA A 116 1.72 2.34 11.92
N LEU A 117 2.59 2.96 12.72
CA LEU A 117 3.03 2.44 14.02
C LEU A 117 2.05 2.73 15.16
N LEU A 118 1.26 3.81 15.07
CA LEU A 118 0.21 4.16 16.05
C LEU A 118 -0.77 3.01 16.36
N PRO A 119 -1.30 2.23 15.40
CA PRO A 119 -2.14 1.07 15.70
C PRO A 119 -1.39 -0.08 16.39
N ILE A 120 -0.05 -0.18 16.25
CA ILE A 120 0.77 -1.22 16.89
C ILE A 120 1.04 -0.88 18.37
N PHE A 121 1.11 0.40 18.73
CA PHE A 121 1.47 0.87 20.08
C PHE A 121 0.32 0.90 21.11
N ARG A 122 -0.70 0.03 20.99
CA ARG A 122 -1.81 -0.21 21.97
C ARG A 122 -3.10 0.65 21.81
N VAL A 123 -3.48 1.08 20.60
CA VAL A 123 -4.79 1.78 20.38
C VAL A 123 -5.64 1.16 19.26
N GLY A 124 -5.16 0.14 18.56
CA GLY A 124 -5.91 -0.56 17.53
C GLY A 124 -5.51 -2.03 17.43
N ALA A 125 -6.42 -2.86 16.91
CA ALA A 125 -6.11 -4.22 16.51
C ALA A 125 -6.31 -4.34 15.00
N TYR A 126 -5.40 -5.02 14.29
CA TYR A 126 -5.69 -5.49 12.95
C TYR A 126 -6.45 -6.80 13.08
N GLY A 127 -7.68 -6.84 12.60
CA GLY A 127 -8.56 -7.97 12.77
C GLY A 127 -9.24 -8.38 11.47
N PRO A 128 -9.71 -9.63 11.37
CA PRO A 128 -10.56 -10.05 10.27
C PRO A 128 -11.89 -9.28 10.32
N GLU A 129 -12.25 -8.67 9.18
CA GLU A 129 -13.56 -8.04 8.99
C GLU A 129 -14.67 -9.10 9.24
N PRO A 130 -15.86 -8.77 9.74
CA PRO A 130 -16.96 -9.73 9.99
C PRO A 130 -17.35 -10.62 8.80
N TYR A 131 -16.95 -10.25 7.58
CA TYR A 131 -17.16 -11.02 6.35
C TYR A 131 -16.04 -12.02 6.05
N GLY A 132 -14.95 -12.05 6.84
CA GLY A 132 -13.88 -13.06 6.76
C GLY A 132 -12.99 -13.01 5.51
N THR A 133 -13.23 -12.09 4.57
CA THR A 133 -12.54 -12.03 3.27
C THR A 133 -11.35 -11.08 3.24
N SER A 134 -11.18 -10.21 4.22
CA SER A 134 -10.10 -9.23 4.26
C SER A 134 -9.75 -8.83 5.69
N CYS A 135 -8.50 -8.43 5.88
CA CYS A 135 -7.97 -7.98 7.15
C CYS A 135 -7.71 -6.48 7.12
N THR A 136 -8.43 -5.75 7.99
CA THR A 136 -8.38 -4.29 8.05
C THR A 136 -8.24 -3.85 9.50
N LEU A 137 -8.13 -2.53 9.72
CA LEU A 137 -8.13 -1.97 11.07
C LEU A 137 -9.47 -2.30 11.75
N ALA A 138 -9.46 -2.82 12.98
CA ALA A 138 -10.70 -3.12 13.69
C ALA A 138 -11.47 -1.83 14.01
N TRP A 139 -12.48 -1.52 13.18
CA TRP A 139 -13.34 -0.34 13.31
C TRP A 139 -14.23 -0.38 14.56
N LYS A 140 -14.54 -1.59 15.05
CA LYS A 140 -15.39 -1.81 16.22
C LYS A 140 -14.58 -1.67 17.51
N GLY A 141 -14.90 -0.64 18.31
CA GLY A 141 -14.35 -0.43 19.66
C GLY A 141 -13.52 0.84 19.83
N TYR A 142 -13.06 1.47 18.75
CA TYR A 142 -12.17 2.65 18.83
C TYR A 142 -12.53 3.77 17.83
N PRO A 143 -13.80 4.24 17.77
CA PRO A 143 -14.23 5.20 16.76
C PRO A 143 -13.46 6.53 16.83
N VAL A 144 -13.16 7.03 18.02
CA VAL A 144 -12.46 8.32 18.21
C VAL A 144 -11.03 8.28 17.68
N PHE A 145 -10.29 7.20 17.97
CA PHE A 145 -8.92 7.00 17.48
C PHE A 145 -8.90 6.88 15.95
N VAL A 146 -9.81 6.09 15.40
CA VAL A 146 -9.93 5.88 13.95
C VAL A 146 -10.32 7.19 13.24
N THR A 147 -11.25 7.97 13.79
CA THR A 147 -11.60 9.28 13.24
C THR A 147 -10.40 10.23 13.28
N PHE A 148 -9.73 10.37 14.43
CA PHE A 148 -8.52 11.21 14.54
C PHE A 148 -7.45 10.82 13.52
N PHE A 149 -7.28 9.51 13.32
CA PHE A 149 -6.35 8.95 12.37
C PHE A 149 -6.72 9.25 10.92
N LEU A 150 -7.98 9.07 10.53
CA LEU A 150 -8.47 9.43 9.19
C LEU A 150 -8.31 10.93 8.93
N PHE A 151 -8.61 11.77 9.92
CA PHE A 151 -8.40 13.21 9.82
C PHE A 151 -6.90 13.54 9.67
N GLY A 152 -6.02 12.95 10.48
CA GLY A 152 -4.57 13.15 10.36
C GLY A 152 -4.01 12.68 9.03
N CYS A 153 -4.27 11.43 8.66
CA CYS A 153 -3.69 10.77 7.48
C CYS A 153 -4.28 11.25 6.15
N VAL A 154 -5.56 11.61 6.10
CA VAL A 154 -6.26 11.95 4.85
C VAL A 154 -6.56 13.44 4.75
N LEU A 155 -7.11 14.06 5.80
CA LEU A 155 -7.48 15.47 5.70
C LEU A 155 -6.25 16.35 5.49
N LEU A 156 -5.15 16.09 6.21
CA LEU A 156 -3.93 16.88 6.11
C LEU A 156 -3.35 16.90 4.67
N PRO A 157 -3.05 15.76 4.01
CA PRO A 157 -2.57 15.78 2.63
C PRO A 157 -3.60 16.31 1.63
N VAL A 158 -4.90 16.07 1.84
CA VAL A 158 -5.96 16.61 0.99
C VAL A 158 -6.05 18.13 1.09
N VAL A 159 -5.91 18.70 2.29
CA VAL A 159 -5.86 20.15 2.49
C VAL A 159 -4.63 20.74 1.79
N ILE A 160 -3.47 20.11 1.92
CA ILE A 160 -2.25 20.53 1.22
C ILE A 160 -2.47 20.54 -0.30
N MET A 161 -3.08 19.49 -0.85
CA MET A 161 -3.44 19.43 -2.28
C MET A 161 -4.40 20.56 -2.68
N ASN A 162 -5.49 20.76 -1.93
CA ASN A 162 -6.47 21.80 -2.28
C ASN A 162 -5.86 23.20 -2.22
N LEU A 163 -5.04 23.49 -1.20
CA LEU A 163 -4.35 24.76 -1.08
C LEU A 163 -3.34 24.98 -2.22
N SER A 164 -2.59 23.95 -2.61
CA SER A 164 -1.67 24.06 -3.75
C SER A 164 -2.43 24.35 -5.05
N TYR A 165 -3.51 23.62 -5.34
CA TYR A 165 -4.34 23.86 -6.54
C TYR A 165 -5.00 25.24 -6.54
N ALA A 166 -5.59 25.67 -5.43
CA ALA A 166 -6.19 27.00 -5.31
C ALA A 166 -5.15 28.10 -5.57
N LYS A 167 -3.94 27.96 -5.02
CA LYS A 167 -2.83 28.89 -5.21
C LYS A 167 -2.30 28.90 -6.65
N ILE A 168 -2.24 27.74 -7.32
CA ILE A 168 -1.88 27.67 -8.75
C ILE A 168 -2.86 28.50 -9.58
N ILE A 169 -4.17 28.27 -9.40
CA ILE A 169 -5.23 28.95 -10.16
C ILE A 169 -5.22 30.45 -9.88
N TRP A 170 -4.99 30.84 -8.62
CA TRP A 170 -4.85 32.25 -8.27
C TRP A 170 -3.65 32.90 -8.94
N THR A 171 -2.49 32.24 -8.90
CA THR A 171 -1.26 32.79 -9.48
C THR A 171 -1.38 32.91 -11.00
N SER A 172 -1.96 31.91 -11.68
CA SER A 172 -2.19 31.95 -13.13
C SER A 172 -3.17 33.06 -13.51
N LYS A 173 -4.28 33.22 -12.77
CA LYS A 173 -5.22 34.34 -12.99
C LYS A 173 -4.56 35.71 -12.82
N MET A 174 -3.69 35.87 -11.81
CA MET A 174 -2.97 37.12 -11.59
C MET A 174 -1.94 37.38 -12.70
N ALA A 175 -1.23 36.36 -13.17
CA ALA A 175 -0.29 36.49 -14.29
C ALA A 175 -1.01 36.91 -15.59
N GLN A 176 -2.14 36.27 -15.91
CA GLN A 176 -2.97 36.63 -17.06
C GLN A 176 -3.50 38.07 -16.99
N ARG A 177 -3.92 38.53 -15.80
CA ARG A 177 -4.34 39.93 -15.59
C ARG A 177 -3.21 40.93 -15.84
N ARG A 178 -1.97 40.60 -15.45
CA ARG A 178 -0.81 41.48 -15.72
C ARG A 178 -0.52 41.57 -17.21
N VAL A 179 -0.54 40.44 -17.92
CA VAL A 179 -0.34 40.40 -19.38
C VAL A 179 -1.44 41.14 -20.12
N SER A 180 -2.71 40.99 -19.73
CA SER A 180 -3.81 41.71 -20.40
C SER A 180 -3.77 43.22 -20.16
N VAL A 181 -3.34 43.68 -18.98
CA VAL A 181 -3.11 45.11 -18.70
C VAL A 181 -1.94 45.65 -19.53
N GLU A 182 -0.84 44.91 -19.64
CA GLU A 182 0.32 45.32 -20.45
C GLU A 182 0.00 45.35 -21.94
N ALA A 183 -0.77 44.38 -22.43
CA ALA A 183 -1.28 44.36 -23.80
C ALA A 183 -2.20 45.56 -24.08
N ARG A 184 -3.06 45.94 -23.11
CA ARG A 184 -3.92 47.14 -23.22
C ARG A 184 -3.10 48.43 -23.27
N LYS A 185 -2.02 48.54 -22.50
CA LYS A 185 -1.09 49.69 -22.56
C LYS A 185 -0.28 49.74 -23.86
N SER A 186 0.08 48.58 -24.40
CA SER A 186 0.88 48.46 -25.63
C SER A 186 0.06 48.72 -26.90
N GLY A 187 -1.25 48.49 -26.88
CA GLY A 187 -2.14 48.68 -28.03
C GLY A 187 -2.09 50.08 -28.67
N PRO A 188 -2.22 51.19 -27.91
CA PRO A 188 -2.09 52.54 -28.44
C PRO A 188 -0.71 52.82 -29.07
N THR A 189 0.35 52.28 -28.46
CA THR A 189 1.73 52.48 -28.91
C THR A 189 2.02 51.72 -30.21
N LEU A 190 1.49 50.50 -30.36
CA LEU A 190 1.55 49.73 -31.61
C LEU A 190 0.78 50.45 -32.72
N LYS A 191 -0.47 50.85 -32.46
CA LYS A 191 -1.30 51.58 -33.46
C LYS A 191 -0.65 52.88 -33.94
N LYS A 192 0.09 53.58 -33.07
CA LYS A 192 0.84 54.80 -33.41
C LYS A 192 2.08 54.51 -34.27
N ARG A 193 2.79 53.40 -34.01
CA ARG A 193 3.91 52.93 -34.86
C ARG A 193 3.41 52.51 -36.25
N ASP A 194 2.32 51.77 -36.31
CA ASP A 194 1.75 51.30 -37.57
C ASP A 194 1.25 52.47 -38.44
N ALA A 195 0.63 53.48 -37.81
CA ALA A 195 0.22 54.71 -38.50
C ALA A 195 1.41 55.57 -38.99
N PHE A 196 2.58 55.45 -38.36
CA PHE A 196 3.80 56.14 -38.80
C PHE A 196 4.46 55.43 -39.99
N LEU A 197 4.48 54.10 -40.00
CA LEU A 197 5.06 53.29 -41.08
C LEU A 197 4.33 53.41 -42.43
N ILE A 198 3.03 53.70 -42.42
CA ILE A 198 2.22 53.88 -43.65
C ILE A 198 2.45 55.27 -44.30
N LYS A 199 3.09 56.20 -43.58
CA LYS A 199 3.33 57.58 -44.03
C LYS A 199 4.71 57.81 -44.65
N VAL A 200 5.55 56.79 -44.75
CA VAL A 200 6.86 56.79 -45.41
C VAL A 200 6.71 56.13 -46.77
#